data_AF-I1NNR1-F1
#
_entry.id   AF-I1NNR1-F1
#
_cell.length_a   1.000
_cell.length_b   1.000
_cell.length_c   1.000
_cell.angle_alpha   90.00
_cell.angle_beta   90.00
_cell.angle_gamma   90.00
#
_symmetry.space_group_name_H-M   'P 1'
#
loop_
_entity.id
_entity.type
_entity.pdbx_description
1 polymer ?
#
loop_
_entity_poly.entity_id
_entity_poly.type
_entity_poly.pdbx_seq_one_letter_code
_entity_poly.pdbx_strand_id
1 'polypeptide(L)'
;MHIHNSEHLHISKLILCSPNLAAAIVGDGHIGQILVCKLGGLSWSVRAYDMVKNFQDMAFYQGKLYAIANYDEDLLVVNISQDQSTGDPQVSKIGQAIKGEPFHSVWHEFGTMDILANKKLYLVESHGSLLMIRRKIWCWSKQASDTDPEASRPIVAGPNEFEVFKADFEQSRWVKMTTLGDEQVLFLGRRCSRAMSVSQYGMSGDQIFFLDDEEENLKQYYYSTEITSFCVCDMRDGQVDSPLPKASWKRCDEMRPVAWLFPQD
;
A
#
# COMPACT_ATOMS: atom_id res chain seq x y z
N MET A 1 -6.47 10.32 -20.02
CA MET A 1 -7.53 10.53 -19.01
C MET A 1 -6.98 11.53 -18.01
N HIS A 2 -7.57 12.73 -17.94
CA HIS A 2 -7.11 13.77 -17.02
C HIS A 2 -7.85 13.61 -15.69
N ILE A 3 -7.10 13.51 -14.58
CA ILE A 3 -7.61 13.36 -13.21
C ILE A 3 -8.45 14.58 -12.78
N HIS A 4 -8.26 15.74 -13.44
CA HIS A 4 -8.89 17.03 -13.11
C HIS A 4 -10.42 17.07 -13.08
N ASN A 5 -11.13 16.07 -13.64
CA ASN A 5 -12.59 16.06 -13.75
C ASN A 5 -13.26 14.99 -12.86
N SER A 6 -12.52 14.32 -11.97
CA SER A 6 -13.13 13.35 -11.06
C SER A 6 -13.70 14.06 -9.82
N GLU A 7 -14.98 13.85 -9.53
CA GLU A 7 -15.66 14.38 -8.34
C GLU A 7 -15.18 13.71 -7.03
N HIS A 8 -14.35 12.67 -7.13
CA HIS A 8 -13.94 11.82 -6.01
C HIS A 8 -12.41 11.70 -5.87
N LEU A 9 -11.69 12.81 -6.03
CA LEU A 9 -10.25 12.82 -5.79
C LEU A 9 -9.92 12.81 -4.29
N HIS A 10 -9.06 11.88 -3.89
CA HIS A 10 -8.51 11.84 -2.55
C HIS A 10 -7.00 11.62 -2.56
N ILE A 11 -6.37 12.03 -1.45
CA ILE A 11 -4.96 11.71 -1.17
C ILE A 11 -4.94 10.30 -0.59
N SER A 12 -4.33 9.36 -1.31
CA SER A 12 -4.15 7.98 -0.83
C SER A 12 -2.91 7.83 0.06
N LYS A 13 -1.83 8.55 -0.25
CA LYS A 13 -0.63 8.61 0.60
C LYS A 13 0.06 9.97 0.50
N LEU A 14 0.65 10.41 1.61
CA LEU A 14 1.46 11.61 1.70
C LEU A 14 2.75 11.24 2.45
N ILE A 15 3.91 11.57 1.87
CA ILE A 15 5.19 11.39 2.55
C ILE A 15 6.03 12.67 2.48
N LEU A 16 6.79 12.88 3.55
CA LEU A 16 7.84 13.88 3.56
C LEU A 16 9.13 13.26 3.01
N CYS A 17 9.58 13.73 1.85
CA CYS A 17 10.78 13.22 1.19
C CYS A 17 12.05 13.87 1.76
N SER A 18 12.00 15.17 2.03
CA SER A 18 13.09 15.93 2.61
C SER A 18 12.53 17.16 3.35
N PRO A 19 13.34 17.92 4.11
CA PRO A 19 12.87 19.13 4.81
C PRO A 19 12.20 20.18 3.92
N ASN A 20 12.34 20.09 2.60
CA ASN A 20 11.76 21.03 1.64
C ASN A 20 10.86 20.36 0.59
N LEU A 21 10.58 19.06 0.68
CA LEU A 21 9.87 18.33 -0.37
C LEU A 21 8.88 17.32 0.21
N ALA A 22 7.60 17.49 -0.15
CA ALA A 22 6.54 16.53 0.08
C ALA A 22 6.10 15.88 -1.24
N ALA A 23 5.66 14.63 -1.16
CA ALA A 23 5.06 13.90 -2.27
C ALA A 23 3.72 13.30 -1.84
N ALA A 24 2.74 13.31 -2.73
CA ALA A 24 1.41 12.76 -2.51
C ALA A 24 0.99 11.87 -3.68
N ILE A 25 0.36 10.73 -3.40
CA ILE A 25 -0.41 9.99 -4.41
C ILE A 25 -1.85 10.50 -4.33
N VAL A 26 -2.34 11.08 -5.43
CA VAL A 26 -3.70 11.62 -5.55
C VAL A 26 -4.42 10.91 -6.67
N GLY A 27 -5.65 10.45 -6.42
CA GLY A 27 -6.40 9.68 -7.40
C GLY A 27 -7.85 9.46 -7.00
N ASP A 28 -8.55 8.66 -7.79
CA ASP A 28 -9.95 8.25 -7.56
C ASP A 28 -10.06 6.81 -7.02
N GLY A 29 -8.92 6.24 -6.62
CA GLY A 29 -8.76 4.83 -6.26
C GLY A 29 -8.25 4.00 -7.44
N HIS A 30 -8.93 4.03 -8.58
CA HIS A 30 -8.54 3.18 -9.72
C HIS A 30 -7.27 3.66 -10.42
N ILE A 31 -7.11 4.97 -10.48
CA ILE A 31 -5.97 5.63 -11.08
C ILE A 31 -5.50 6.79 -10.21
N GLY A 32 -4.19 7.05 -10.23
CA GLY A 32 -3.60 8.15 -9.50
C GLY A 32 -2.38 8.74 -10.19
N GLN A 33 -2.01 9.92 -9.71
CA GLN A 33 -0.80 10.65 -10.05
C GLN A 33 0.02 10.90 -8.80
N ILE A 34 1.33 11.04 -8.99
CA ILE A 34 2.24 11.46 -7.93
C ILE A 34 2.43 12.96 -8.08
N LEU A 35 1.97 13.71 -7.09
CA LEU A 35 2.14 15.15 -7.00
C LEU A 35 3.28 15.46 -6.02
N VAL A 36 3.99 16.55 -6.27
CA VAL A 36 5.06 17.02 -5.39
C VAL A 36 4.87 18.49 -5.05
N CYS A 37 5.33 18.87 -3.88
CA CYS A 37 5.17 20.21 -3.35
C CYS A 37 6.41 20.59 -2.53
N LYS A 38 6.80 21.86 -2.62
CA LYS A 38 7.81 22.42 -1.72
C LYS A 38 7.14 22.68 -0.36
N LEU A 39 7.76 22.26 0.74
CA LEU A 39 7.22 22.61 2.06
C LEU A 39 7.15 24.13 2.25
N GLY A 40 5.99 24.63 2.68
CA GLY A 40 5.69 26.06 2.76
C GLY A 40 5.32 26.71 1.41
N GLY A 41 5.32 25.94 0.32
CA GLY A 41 4.81 26.36 -0.99
C GLY A 41 3.28 26.44 -1.01
N LEU A 42 2.75 27.22 -1.96
CA LEU A 42 1.31 27.48 -2.09
C LEU A 42 0.60 26.52 -3.05
N SER A 43 1.34 25.64 -3.74
CA SER A 43 0.81 24.80 -4.81
C SER A 43 1.47 23.41 -4.85
N TRP A 44 0.69 22.45 -5.36
CA TRP A 44 1.18 21.14 -5.76
C TRP A 44 1.44 21.16 -7.27
N SER A 45 2.54 20.58 -7.71
CA SER A 45 2.87 20.51 -9.13
C SER A 45 2.10 19.37 -9.80
N VAL A 46 1.35 19.72 -10.84
CA VAL A 46 0.56 18.81 -11.67
C VAL A 46 0.95 19.04 -13.13
N ARG A 47 1.31 17.99 -13.88
CA ARG A 47 1.47 18.10 -15.34
C ARG A 47 0.41 17.30 -16.07
N ALA A 48 -0.06 17.86 -17.19
CA ALA A 48 -1.09 17.25 -18.03
C ALA A 48 -0.73 15.86 -18.58
N TYR A 49 0.57 15.54 -18.69
CA TYR A 49 1.10 14.30 -19.24
C TYR A 49 1.79 13.42 -18.21
N ASP A 50 1.59 13.68 -16.91
CA ASP A 50 2.13 12.81 -15.88
C ASP A 50 1.53 11.41 -15.99
N MET A 51 2.39 10.41 -15.81
CA MET A 51 1.99 9.01 -15.88
C MET A 51 0.91 8.74 -14.83
N VAL A 52 -0.23 8.26 -15.34
CA VAL A 52 -1.36 7.83 -14.53
C VAL A 52 -1.27 6.31 -14.38
N LYS A 53 -1.16 5.82 -13.14
CA LYS A 53 -1.14 4.39 -12.81
C LYS A 53 -1.97 4.15 -11.54
N ASN A 54 -2.36 2.90 -11.31
CA ASN A 54 -2.89 2.48 -10.02
C ASN A 54 -1.73 2.33 -9.01
N PHE A 55 -1.21 3.47 -8.53
CA PHE A 55 -0.14 3.50 -7.54
C PHE A 55 -0.63 2.96 -6.20
N GLN A 56 0.00 1.88 -5.74
CA GLN A 56 -0.33 1.22 -4.50
C GLN A 56 0.46 1.81 -3.33
N ASP A 57 1.73 2.13 -3.52
CA ASP A 57 2.48 2.77 -2.46
C ASP A 57 3.67 3.59 -2.97
N MET A 58 4.25 4.41 -2.10
CA MET A 58 5.51 5.12 -2.33
C MET A 58 6.35 5.22 -1.06
N ALA A 59 7.65 5.30 -1.24
CA ALA A 59 8.64 5.50 -0.18
C ALA A 59 9.80 6.37 -0.69
N PHE A 60 10.37 7.17 0.22
CA PHE A 60 11.60 7.90 -0.05
C PHE A 60 12.80 7.08 0.44
N TYR A 61 13.75 6.83 -0.43
CA TYR A 61 14.90 5.98 -0.14
C TYR A 61 16.16 6.51 -0.82
N GLN A 62 17.23 6.69 -0.05
CA GLN A 62 18.54 7.15 -0.53
C GLN A 62 18.45 8.37 -1.47
N GLY A 63 17.68 9.38 -1.07
CA GLY A 63 17.55 10.63 -1.82
C GLY A 63 16.62 10.58 -3.04
N LYS A 64 15.95 9.44 -3.29
CA LYS A 64 15.06 9.24 -4.43
C LYS A 64 13.67 8.82 -3.97
N LEU A 65 12.65 9.27 -4.71
CA LEU A 65 11.28 8.83 -4.52
C LEU A 65 11.02 7.58 -5.36
N TYR A 66 10.52 6.53 -4.71
CA TYR A 66 10.10 5.30 -5.37
C TYR A 66 8.60 5.08 -5.18
N ALA A 67 7.97 4.47 -6.18
CA ALA A 67 6.57 4.11 -6.15
C ALA A 67 6.36 2.70 -6.71
N ILE A 68 5.28 2.05 -6.31
CA ILE A 68 4.86 0.75 -6.85
C ILE A 68 3.42 0.83 -7.32
N ALA A 69 3.10 0.11 -8.40
CA ALA A 69 1.75 0.04 -8.97
C ALA A 69 1.22 -1.40 -8.98
N ASN A 70 -0.09 -1.56 -8.92
CA ASN A 70 -0.75 -2.84 -8.62
C ASN A 70 -0.45 -3.97 -9.63
N TYR A 71 -0.55 -3.65 -10.93
CA TYR A 71 -0.55 -4.67 -11.99
C TYR A 71 0.81 -5.36 -12.16
N ASP A 72 1.87 -4.57 -12.27
CA ASP A 72 3.16 -5.09 -12.75
C ASP A 72 4.13 -5.39 -11.58
N GLU A 73 3.84 -4.89 -10.37
CA GLU A 73 4.77 -4.88 -9.22
C GLU A 73 6.14 -4.23 -9.50
N ASP A 74 6.19 -3.44 -10.57
CA ASP A 74 7.37 -2.68 -10.95
C ASP A 74 7.70 -1.67 -9.86
N LEU A 75 8.96 -1.66 -9.44
CA LEU A 75 9.51 -0.55 -8.68
C LEU A 75 9.78 0.60 -9.66
N LEU A 76 9.09 1.71 -9.46
CA LEU A 76 9.24 2.90 -10.27
C LEU A 76 10.08 3.92 -9.52
N VAL A 77 11.04 4.53 -10.21
CA VAL A 77 11.80 5.69 -9.71
C VAL A 77 11.19 6.97 -10.26
N VAL A 78 10.82 7.87 -9.35
CA VAL A 78 10.20 9.16 -9.66
C VAL A 78 11.28 10.23 -9.63
N ASN A 79 11.68 10.72 -10.81
CA ASN A 79 12.66 11.79 -10.93
C ASN A 79 11.97 13.13 -10.78
N ILE A 80 12.42 13.93 -9.83
CA ILE A 80 11.88 15.25 -9.52
C ILE A 80 12.88 16.30 -10.02
N SER A 81 12.41 17.23 -10.85
CA SER A 81 13.19 18.39 -11.30
C SER A 81 12.57 19.66 -10.77
N GLN A 82 13.21 20.80 -10.99
CA GLN A 82 12.62 22.10 -10.72
C GLN A 82 11.92 22.63 -11.98
N ASP A 83 10.87 23.40 -11.78
CA ASP A 83 10.31 24.24 -12.82
C ASP A 83 11.19 25.44 -13.11
N GLN A 84 11.44 25.69 -14.40
CA GLN A 84 12.33 26.77 -14.82
C GLN A 84 11.70 28.15 -14.58
N SER A 85 10.37 28.24 -14.51
CA SER A 85 9.66 29.50 -14.31
C SER A 85 9.39 29.76 -12.84
N THR A 86 8.92 28.77 -12.08
CA THR A 86 8.53 28.97 -10.67
C THR A 86 9.59 28.48 -9.67
N GLY A 87 10.52 27.61 -10.08
CA GLY A 87 11.45 26.94 -9.17
C GLY A 87 10.81 25.81 -8.35
N ASP A 88 9.52 25.53 -8.54
CA ASP A 88 8.81 24.50 -7.79
C ASP A 88 9.25 23.10 -8.20
N PRO A 89 9.25 22.13 -7.27
CA PRO A 89 9.54 20.75 -7.62
C PRO A 89 8.43 20.20 -8.52
N GLN A 90 8.79 19.37 -9.49
CA GLN A 90 7.84 18.73 -10.39
C GLN A 90 8.33 17.35 -10.81
N VAL A 91 7.40 16.43 -11.04
CA VAL A 91 7.74 15.12 -11.60
C VAL A 91 8.19 15.34 -13.05
N SER A 92 9.42 14.92 -13.34
CA SER A 92 10.05 15.08 -14.65
C SER A 92 9.95 13.81 -15.49
N LYS A 93 10.16 12.65 -14.85
CA LYS A 93 10.12 11.34 -15.48
C LYS A 93 9.89 10.26 -14.43
N ILE A 94 9.02 9.31 -14.73
CA ILE A 94 8.90 8.06 -13.98
C ILE A 94 9.59 6.96 -14.81
N GLY A 95 10.66 6.38 -14.25
CA GLY A 95 11.38 5.25 -14.83
C GLY A 95 11.08 3.96 -14.08
N GLN A 96 11.43 2.82 -14.67
CA GLN A 96 11.42 1.53 -13.99
C GLN A 96 12.82 1.28 -13.38
N ALA A 97 12.87 0.96 -12.09
CA ALA A 97 14.08 0.63 -11.37
C ALA A 97 14.24 -0.90 -11.21
N ILE A 98 13.15 -1.60 -10.93
CA ILE A 98 13.09 -3.06 -10.83
C ILE A 98 11.83 -3.49 -11.57
N LYS A 99 11.97 -4.48 -12.46
CA LYS A 99 10.82 -5.12 -13.10
C LYS A 99 10.20 -6.09 -12.10
N GLY A 100 8.89 -5.96 -11.88
CA GLY A 100 8.16 -6.87 -11.00
C GLY A 100 7.87 -8.20 -11.68
N GLU A 101 7.45 -9.16 -10.85
CA GLU A 101 6.87 -10.42 -11.31
C GLU A 101 5.35 -10.34 -11.08
N PRO A 102 4.55 -10.14 -12.14
CA PRO A 102 3.11 -9.93 -11.99
C PRO A 102 2.44 -11.12 -11.31
N PHE A 103 1.78 -10.86 -10.19
CA PHE A 103 0.84 -11.81 -9.59
C PHE A 103 -0.54 -11.60 -10.20
N HIS A 104 -0.99 -12.57 -11.00
CA HIS A 104 -2.35 -12.58 -11.55
C HIS A 104 -3.28 -13.36 -10.62
N SER A 105 -4.26 -12.67 -10.05
CA SER A 105 -5.32 -13.29 -9.26
C SER A 105 -6.25 -14.08 -10.18
N VAL A 106 -6.37 -15.38 -9.95
CA VAL A 106 -7.28 -16.28 -10.68
C VAL A 106 -8.29 -16.84 -9.69
N TRP A 107 -9.54 -16.97 -10.13
CA TRP A 107 -10.58 -17.63 -9.35
C TRP A 107 -10.31 -19.14 -9.31
N HIS A 108 -10.40 -19.71 -8.12
CA HIS A 108 -10.26 -21.14 -7.90
C HIS A 108 -11.52 -21.68 -7.24
N GLU A 109 -12.09 -22.73 -7.82
CA GLU A 109 -13.22 -23.45 -7.23
C GLU A 109 -12.76 -24.23 -5.99
N PHE A 110 -13.51 -24.10 -4.90
CA PHE A 110 -13.27 -24.80 -3.63
C PHE A 110 -14.61 -25.22 -3.00
N GLY A 111 -15.05 -26.42 -3.36
CA GLY A 111 -16.36 -26.93 -2.92
C GLY A 111 -17.49 -26.09 -3.53
N THR A 112 -18.30 -25.46 -2.69
CA THR A 112 -19.42 -24.57 -3.10
C THR A 112 -19.03 -23.09 -3.14
N MET A 113 -17.74 -22.78 -3.06
CA MET A 113 -17.21 -21.42 -2.97
C MET A 113 -16.10 -21.22 -4.00
N ASP A 114 -15.99 -20.00 -4.51
CA ASP A 114 -14.87 -19.58 -5.35
C ASP A 114 -13.93 -18.71 -4.53
N ILE A 115 -12.63 -18.94 -4.64
CA ILE A 115 -11.58 -18.25 -3.88
C ILE A 115 -10.75 -17.39 -4.84
N LEU A 116 -10.41 -16.17 -4.42
CA LEU A 116 -9.55 -15.23 -5.13
C LEU A 116 -8.57 -14.59 -4.16
N ALA A 117 -7.28 -14.61 -4.49
CA ALA A 117 -6.29 -13.82 -3.75
C ALA A 117 -6.34 -12.36 -4.24
N ASN A 118 -6.85 -11.46 -3.41
CA ASN A 118 -6.64 -10.02 -3.60
C ASN A 118 -5.25 -9.63 -3.09
N LYS A 119 -4.67 -8.53 -3.61
CA LYS A 119 -3.30 -8.12 -3.30
C LYS A 119 -3.23 -6.64 -2.98
N LYS A 120 -2.51 -6.32 -1.89
CA LYS A 120 -2.07 -4.97 -1.54
C LYS A 120 -0.54 -4.94 -1.51
N LEU A 121 0.04 -3.84 -1.97
CA LEU A 121 1.49 -3.65 -2.01
C LEU A 121 1.87 -2.45 -1.14
N TYR A 122 2.92 -2.61 -0.35
CA TYR A 122 3.49 -1.55 0.47
C TYR A 122 4.97 -1.38 0.18
N LEU A 123 5.47 -0.15 0.28
CA LEU A 123 6.89 0.19 0.20
C LEU A 123 7.34 0.81 1.50
N VAL A 124 8.42 0.26 2.06
CA VAL A 124 8.97 0.69 3.35
C VAL A 124 10.49 0.74 3.28
N GLU A 125 11.08 1.81 3.77
CA GLU A 125 12.52 1.85 4.07
C GLU A 125 12.75 1.23 5.45
N SER A 126 13.72 0.31 5.53
CA SER A 126 14.13 -0.34 6.78
C SER A 126 15.63 -0.61 6.74
N HIS A 127 16.37 -0.04 7.69
CA HIS A 127 17.80 -0.30 7.91
C HIS A 127 18.65 -0.17 6.63
N GLY A 128 18.42 0.89 5.85
CA GLY A 128 19.16 1.15 4.63
C GLY A 128 18.80 0.20 3.49
N SER A 129 17.68 -0.52 3.58
CA SER A 129 17.11 -1.35 2.51
C SER A 129 15.70 -0.86 2.17
N LEU A 130 15.35 -0.90 0.89
CA LEU A 130 13.99 -0.69 0.43
C LEU A 130 13.26 -2.03 0.35
N LEU A 131 12.12 -2.15 1.02
CA LEU A 131 11.31 -3.36 1.07
C LEU A 131 9.99 -3.16 0.34
N MET A 132 9.57 -4.17 -0.40
CA MET A 132 8.20 -4.36 -0.88
C MET A 132 7.52 -5.41 -0.01
N ILE A 133 6.35 -5.09 0.52
CA ILE A 133 5.51 -6.05 1.24
C ILE A 133 4.28 -6.32 0.39
N ARG A 134 4.06 -7.59 0.08
CA ARG A 134 2.88 -8.09 -0.60
C ARG A 134 1.95 -8.71 0.43
N ARG A 135 0.78 -8.10 0.64
CA ARG A 135 -0.31 -8.66 1.45
C ARG A 135 -1.31 -9.32 0.51
N LYS A 136 -1.45 -10.63 0.62
CA LYS A 136 -2.50 -11.40 -0.04
C LYS A 136 -3.69 -11.51 0.90
N ILE A 137 -4.88 -11.26 0.38
CA ILE A 137 -6.14 -11.34 1.12
C ILE A 137 -6.95 -12.41 0.41
N TRP A 138 -7.13 -13.55 1.08
CA TRP A 138 -7.82 -14.69 0.50
C TRP A 138 -9.33 -14.44 0.58
N CYS A 139 -9.88 -13.90 -0.49
CA CYS A 139 -11.29 -13.60 -0.60
C CYS A 139 -12.06 -14.82 -1.09
N TRP A 140 -13.33 -14.92 -0.71
CA TRP A 140 -14.23 -15.93 -1.22
C TRP A 140 -15.57 -15.37 -1.66
N SER A 141 -16.21 -16.06 -2.60
CA SER A 141 -17.57 -15.79 -3.05
C SER A 141 -18.36 -17.09 -3.11
N LYS A 142 -19.68 -17.01 -2.94
CA LYS A 142 -20.54 -18.18 -3.15
C LYS A 142 -20.66 -18.47 -4.64
N GLN A 143 -20.63 -19.74 -5.02
CA GLN A 143 -20.91 -20.14 -6.39
C GLN A 143 -22.34 -19.82 -6.80
N ALA A 144 -22.55 -19.77 -8.12
CA ALA A 144 -23.88 -19.68 -8.68
C ALA A 144 -24.72 -20.91 -8.31
N SER A 145 -25.85 -20.69 -7.64
CA SER A 145 -26.86 -21.74 -7.50
C SER A 145 -27.77 -21.74 -8.72
N ASP A 146 -28.03 -22.93 -9.27
CA ASP A 146 -29.00 -23.12 -10.37
C ASP A 146 -30.42 -22.66 -9.98
N THR A 147 -30.73 -22.68 -8.69
CA THR A 147 -32.04 -22.30 -8.13
C THR A 147 -32.25 -20.80 -7.95
N ASP A 148 -31.17 -20.02 -7.87
CA ASP A 148 -31.24 -18.56 -7.75
C ASP A 148 -30.02 -17.89 -8.43
N PRO A 149 -30.10 -17.68 -9.75
CA PRO A 149 -29.03 -17.08 -10.53
C PRO A 149 -28.79 -15.60 -10.19
N GLU A 150 -29.79 -14.91 -9.65
CA GLU A 150 -29.77 -13.45 -9.39
C GLU A 150 -29.39 -13.09 -7.95
N ALA A 151 -29.24 -14.07 -7.06
CA ALA A 151 -28.75 -13.83 -5.71
C ALA A 151 -27.43 -13.04 -5.69
N SER A 152 -27.37 -12.01 -4.85
CA SER A 152 -26.14 -11.25 -4.60
C SER A 152 -25.04 -12.16 -4.04
N ARG A 153 -23.85 -12.09 -4.65
CA ARG A 153 -22.68 -12.89 -4.28
C ARG A 153 -21.53 -11.96 -3.91
N PRO A 154 -21.56 -11.38 -2.69
CA PRO A 154 -20.51 -10.49 -2.26
C PRO A 154 -19.20 -11.27 -2.15
N ILE A 155 -18.12 -10.68 -2.66
CA ILE A 155 -16.76 -11.14 -2.42
C ILE A 155 -16.42 -10.75 -0.98
N VAL A 156 -16.11 -11.72 -0.13
CA VAL A 156 -15.82 -11.50 1.30
C VAL A 156 -14.36 -11.77 1.57
N ALA A 157 -13.68 -10.86 2.28
CA ALA A 157 -12.30 -11.02 2.69
C ALA A 157 -12.16 -12.10 3.77
N GLY A 158 -11.14 -12.94 3.58
CA GLY A 158 -10.73 -13.97 4.53
C GLY A 158 -9.33 -13.71 5.11
N PRO A 159 -8.56 -14.77 5.37
CA PRO A 159 -7.22 -14.68 5.95
C PRO A 159 -6.24 -13.84 5.12
N ASN A 160 -5.27 -13.26 5.82
CA ASN A 160 -4.19 -12.49 5.22
C ASN A 160 -2.91 -13.33 5.21
N GLU A 161 -2.13 -13.22 4.15
CA GLU A 161 -0.79 -13.82 4.01
C GLU A 161 0.17 -12.73 3.56
N PHE A 162 1.40 -12.73 4.08
CA PHE A 162 2.39 -11.70 3.78
C PHE A 162 3.64 -12.29 3.15
N GLU A 163 4.16 -11.60 2.14
CA GLU A 163 5.48 -11.86 1.57
C GLU A 163 6.29 -10.57 1.57
N VAL A 164 7.52 -10.63 2.05
CA VAL A 164 8.43 -9.48 2.10
C VAL A 164 9.54 -9.68 1.08
N PHE A 165 9.88 -8.63 0.35
CA PHE A 165 10.93 -8.63 -0.65
C PHE A 165 11.86 -7.44 -0.44
N LYS A 166 13.16 -7.67 -0.51
CA LYS A 166 14.19 -6.63 -0.52
C LYS A 166 14.52 -6.23 -1.96
N ALA A 167 14.68 -4.93 -2.20
CA ALA A 167 15.19 -4.43 -3.46
C ALA A 167 16.70 -4.75 -3.60
N ASP A 168 17.05 -5.50 -4.64
CA ASP A 168 18.43 -5.68 -5.11
C ASP A 168 18.61 -4.81 -6.35
N PHE A 169 19.12 -3.59 -6.15
CA PHE A 169 19.35 -2.64 -7.24
C PHE A 169 20.51 -3.05 -8.15
N GLU A 170 21.49 -3.82 -7.66
CA GLU A 170 22.61 -4.28 -8.47
C GLU A 170 22.15 -5.28 -9.52
N GLN A 171 21.25 -6.19 -9.13
CA GLN A 171 20.68 -7.20 -10.03
C GLN A 171 19.31 -6.80 -10.59
N SER A 172 18.81 -5.61 -10.26
CA SER A 172 17.52 -5.07 -10.70
C SER A 172 16.34 -6.02 -10.45
N ARG A 173 16.28 -6.62 -9.25
CA ARG A 173 15.27 -7.64 -8.90
C ARG A 173 14.79 -7.53 -7.45
N TRP A 174 13.64 -8.13 -7.19
CA TRP A 174 13.13 -8.36 -5.84
C TRP A 174 13.68 -9.67 -5.27
N VAL A 175 14.18 -9.63 -4.03
CA VAL A 175 14.69 -10.82 -3.32
C VAL A 175 13.79 -11.12 -2.14
N LYS A 176 13.09 -12.27 -2.17
CA LYS A 176 12.18 -12.69 -1.09
C LYS A 176 12.95 -12.86 0.22
N MET A 177 12.40 -12.32 1.30
CA MET A 177 12.92 -12.44 2.67
C MET A 177 12.05 -13.40 3.47
N THR A 178 12.68 -14.15 4.38
CA THR A 178 12.01 -15.04 5.32
C THR A 178 11.92 -14.46 6.73
N THR A 179 12.64 -13.37 7.01
CA THR A 179 12.67 -12.69 8.31
C THR A 179 13.07 -11.22 8.11
N LEU A 180 12.56 -10.34 8.95
CA LEU A 180 12.97 -8.93 9.10
C LEU A 180 14.14 -8.78 10.08
N GLY A 181 14.45 -9.84 10.84
CA GLY A 181 15.36 -9.82 11.99
C GLY A 181 14.66 -9.48 13.31
N ASP A 182 15.25 -9.92 14.41
CA ASP A 182 14.65 -9.87 15.75
C ASP A 182 14.48 -8.47 16.34
N GLU A 183 15.04 -7.44 15.68
CA GLU A 183 15.01 -6.06 16.14
C GLU A 183 14.07 -5.16 15.33
N GLN A 184 13.45 -5.66 14.26
CA GLN A 184 12.64 -4.87 13.35
C GLN A 184 11.18 -5.29 13.37
N VAL A 185 10.30 -4.29 13.31
CA VAL A 185 8.88 -4.49 13.00
C VAL A 185 8.45 -3.54 11.91
N LEU A 186 7.46 -3.96 11.14
CA LEU A 186 6.83 -3.13 10.11
C LEU A 186 5.43 -2.73 10.55
N PHE A 187 5.08 -1.48 10.31
CA PHE A 187 3.72 -0.96 10.41
C PHE A 187 3.25 -0.64 9.00
N LEU A 188 2.14 -1.24 8.57
CA LEU A 188 1.60 -1.11 7.22
C LEU A 188 0.21 -0.48 7.27
N GLY A 189 -0.04 0.45 6.36
CA GLY A 189 -1.34 1.07 6.19
C GLY A 189 -1.35 1.99 4.98
N ARG A 190 -2.54 2.25 4.43
CA ARG A 190 -2.69 3.04 3.20
C ARG A 190 -2.01 4.41 3.30
N ARG A 191 -2.24 5.09 4.42
CA ARG A 191 -1.76 6.47 4.64
C ARG A 191 -0.32 6.54 5.12
N CYS A 192 0.15 5.49 5.79
CA CYS A 192 1.44 5.49 6.45
C CYS A 192 1.93 4.04 6.60
N SER A 193 3.12 3.78 6.04
CA SER A 193 3.85 2.54 6.25
C SER A 193 5.26 2.90 6.73
N ARG A 194 5.76 2.24 7.78
CA ARG A 194 7.04 2.58 8.41
C ARG A 194 7.67 1.36 9.08
N ALA A 195 8.99 1.24 9.00
CA ALA A 195 9.75 0.30 9.81
C ALA A 195 10.20 0.96 11.11
N MET A 196 10.26 0.18 12.19
CA MET A 196 10.79 0.65 13.47
C MET A 196 11.69 -0.40 14.11
N SER A 197 12.74 0.07 14.79
CA SER A 197 13.50 -0.77 15.70
C SER A 197 12.76 -0.94 17.02
N VAL A 198 12.69 -2.18 17.50
CA VAL A 198 11.99 -2.54 18.74
C VAL A 198 12.89 -2.92 19.90
N SER A 199 14.21 -2.86 19.70
CA SER A 199 15.23 -3.17 20.71
C SER A 199 15.02 -2.39 22.01
N GLN A 200 14.61 -1.12 21.91
CA GLN A 200 14.35 -0.25 23.07
C GLN A 200 13.00 -0.49 23.77
N TYR A 201 12.08 -1.24 23.15
CA TYR A 201 10.71 -1.43 23.65
C TYR A 201 10.46 -2.82 24.23
N GLY A 202 11.46 -3.71 24.20
CA GLY A 202 11.31 -5.09 24.68
C GLY A 202 10.24 -5.89 23.92
N MET A 203 9.91 -5.47 22.70
CA MET A 203 9.00 -6.22 21.83
C MET A 203 9.80 -7.21 20.98
N SER A 204 9.16 -8.32 20.58
CA SER A 204 9.74 -9.22 19.59
C SER A 204 9.74 -8.51 18.24
N GLY A 205 10.88 -8.47 17.56
CA GLY A 205 10.91 -8.16 16.14
C GLY A 205 10.32 -9.29 15.31
N ASP A 206 10.52 -9.17 14.00
CA ASP A 206 9.99 -10.07 12.98
C ASP A 206 8.46 -10.08 12.89
N GLN A 207 7.85 -8.92 13.11
CA GLN A 207 6.40 -8.75 13.11
C GLN A 207 5.95 -7.66 12.15
N ILE A 208 4.77 -7.87 11.56
CA ILE A 208 4.09 -6.92 10.68
C ILE A 208 2.76 -6.53 11.30
N PHE A 209 2.67 -5.30 11.78
CA PHE A 209 1.44 -4.65 12.20
C PHE A 209 0.75 -4.04 10.99
N PHE A 210 -0.54 -4.30 10.78
CA PHE A 210 -1.25 -3.76 9.63
C PHE A 210 -2.66 -3.30 9.96
N LEU A 211 -3.13 -2.33 9.17
CA LEU A 211 -4.49 -1.79 9.20
C LEU A 211 -5.27 -2.28 7.99
N ASP A 212 -6.59 -2.24 8.07
CA ASP A 212 -7.43 -2.30 6.88
C ASP A 212 -7.19 -1.05 6.01
N ASP A 213 -6.97 -1.27 4.72
CA ASP A 213 -6.48 -0.27 3.77
C ASP A 213 -7.35 -0.17 2.50
N GLU A 214 -8.62 -0.59 2.61
CA GLU A 214 -9.63 -0.37 1.58
C GLU A 214 -9.89 1.13 1.41
N GLU A 215 -10.15 1.56 0.18
CA GLU A 215 -10.52 2.93 -0.15
C GLU A 215 -12.00 2.97 -0.56
N GLU A 216 -12.70 4.06 -0.21
CA GLU A 216 -14.15 4.22 -0.41
C GLU A 216 -14.59 3.96 -1.86
N ASN A 217 -13.83 4.48 -2.81
CA ASN A 217 -14.11 4.39 -4.24
C ASN A 217 -13.62 3.09 -4.89
N LEU A 218 -13.06 2.18 -4.10
CA LEU A 218 -12.33 1.01 -4.59
C LEU A 218 -12.60 -0.25 -3.75
N LYS A 219 -13.82 -0.39 -3.22
CA LYS A 219 -14.24 -1.57 -2.46
C LYS A 219 -14.21 -2.81 -3.37
N GLN A 220 -13.18 -3.64 -3.21
CA GLN A 220 -13.01 -4.89 -3.99
C GLN A 220 -13.65 -6.10 -3.31
N TYR A 221 -13.89 -5.98 -2.01
CA TYR A 221 -14.48 -7.03 -1.19
C TYR A 221 -15.13 -6.41 0.07
N TYR A 222 -15.94 -7.22 0.74
CA TYR A 222 -16.58 -6.90 2.01
C TYR A 222 -15.88 -7.62 3.16
N TYR A 223 -15.92 -7.05 4.35
CA TYR A 223 -15.52 -7.76 5.56
C TYR A 223 -16.75 -8.39 6.21
N SER A 224 -16.57 -9.56 6.83
CA SER A 224 -17.66 -10.25 7.56
C SER A 224 -18.09 -9.50 8.83
N THR A 225 -17.24 -8.65 9.37
CA THR A 225 -17.52 -7.86 10.59
C THR A 225 -17.54 -6.36 10.30
N GLU A 226 -18.43 -5.63 10.96
CA GLU A 226 -18.52 -4.16 10.83
C GLU A 226 -17.47 -3.43 11.68
N ILE A 227 -16.85 -4.12 12.63
CA ILE A 227 -15.82 -3.57 13.52
C ILE A 227 -14.48 -4.19 13.15
N THR A 228 -13.44 -3.37 13.14
CA THR A 228 -12.07 -3.76 12.90
C THR A 228 -11.10 -3.20 13.93
N SER A 229 -9.90 -3.75 13.96
CA SER A 229 -8.74 -3.31 14.72
C SER A 229 -7.50 -3.42 13.82
N PHE A 230 -6.33 -3.18 14.38
CA PHE A 230 -5.10 -3.58 13.73
C PHE A 230 -4.88 -5.09 13.95
N CYS A 231 -4.13 -5.68 13.03
CA CYS A 231 -3.70 -7.08 13.12
C CYS A 231 -2.18 -7.16 13.12
N VAL A 232 -1.66 -8.28 13.61
CA VAL A 232 -0.23 -8.56 13.68
C VAL A 232 0.02 -9.88 12.96
N CYS A 233 0.97 -9.88 12.03
CA CYS A 233 1.49 -11.08 11.40
C CYS A 233 2.88 -11.37 11.98
N ASP A 234 3.09 -12.56 12.53
CA ASP A 234 4.44 -13.05 12.88
C ASP A 234 5.07 -13.66 11.61
N MET A 235 6.22 -13.14 11.20
CA MET A 235 6.90 -13.61 9.98
C MET A 235 7.49 -15.01 10.13
N ARG A 236 7.68 -15.52 11.35
CA ARG A 236 8.33 -16.81 11.61
C ARG A 236 7.42 -17.98 11.24
N ASP A 237 6.13 -17.86 11.49
CA ASP A 237 5.13 -18.90 11.22
C ASP A 237 3.98 -18.42 10.31
N GLY A 238 3.93 -17.12 9.98
CA GLY A 238 2.90 -16.50 9.14
C GLY A 238 1.55 -16.36 9.84
N GLN A 239 1.46 -16.59 11.15
CA GLN A 239 0.20 -16.48 11.89
C GLN A 239 -0.23 -15.01 11.99
N VAL A 240 -1.52 -14.79 11.75
CA VAL A 240 -2.14 -13.48 11.84
C VAL A 240 -3.05 -13.45 13.05
N ASP A 241 -2.67 -12.63 14.03
CA ASP A 241 -3.42 -12.40 15.25
C ASP A 241 -4.10 -11.04 15.23
N SER A 242 -5.32 -10.97 15.77
CA SER A 242 -5.95 -9.70 16.13
C SER A 242 -5.79 -9.51 17.64
N PRO A 243 -4.84 -8.67 18.10
CA PRO A 243 -4.70 -8.41 19.53
C PRO A 243 -6.01 -7.88 20.11
N LEU A 244 -6.30 -8.29 21.35
CA LEU A 244 -7.57 -8.04 22.05
C LEU A 244 -8.12 -6.62 21.79
N PRO A 245 -9.45 -6.47 21.59
CA PRO A 245 -10.12 -5.31 20.96
C PRO A 245 -10.11 -4.00 21.77
N LYS A 246 -9.04 -3.73 22.55
CA LYS A 246 -8.90 -2.49 23.33
C LYS A 246 -8.96 -1.23 22.45
N ALA A 247 -8.61 -1.33 21.18
CA ALA A 247 -8.78 -0.28 20.18
C ALA A 247 -9.45 -0.86 18.93
N SER A 248 -10.72 -0.53 18.71
CA SER A 248 -11.47 -0.97 17.54
C SER A 248 -12.31 0.16 16.97
N TRP A 249 -12.55 0.15 15.66
CA TRP A 249 -13.36 1.16 14.96
C TRP A 249 -14.33 0.52 13.97
N LYS A 250 -15.38 1.26 13.59
CA LYS A 250 -16.34 0.80 12.59
C LYS A 250 -15.76 0.93 11.18
N ARG A 251 -16.07 -0.03 10.31
CA ARG A 251 -15.76 -0.04 8.87
C ARG A 251 -16.78 0.74 8.00
N CYS A 252 -17.80 1.38 8.59
CA CYS A 252 -18.96 2.01 7.91
C CYS A 252 -18.61 3.16 6.93
N ASP A 253 -19.61 3.58 6.14
CA ASP A 253 -19.53 4.55 5.02
C ASP A 253 -18.91 5.93 5.34
N GLU A 254 -18.81 6.34 6.61
CA GLU A 254 -17.87 7.38 7.01
C GLU A 254 -16.49 6.77 7.24
N MET A 255 -15.87 6.27 6.18
CA MET A 255 -14.61 5.56 6.24
C MET A 255 -13.51 6.53 6.68
N ARG A 256 -13.33 6.71 7.99
CA ARG A 256 -12.24 7.53 8.52
C ARG A 256 -10.95 6.74 8.33
N PRO A 257 -10.07 7.16 7.40
CA PRO A 257 -8.85 6.42 7.13
C PRO A 257 -7.99 6.44 8.41
N VAL A 258 -7.66 5.25 8.91
CA VAL A 258 -6.76 5.11 10.07
C VAL A 258 -5.32 5.17 9.58
N ALA A 259 -4.46 5.80 10.38
CA ALA A 259 -3.04 5.95 10.08
C ALA A 259 -2.22 5.64 11.33
N TRP A 260 -1.06 5.04 11.13
CA TRP A 260 -0.05 4.92 12.16
C TRP A 260 0.58 6.29 12.44
N LEU A 261 0.65 6.65 13.73
CA LEU A 261 1.33 7.84 14.21
C LEU A 261 2.58 7.41 14.96
N PHE A 262 3.69 8.05 14.65
CA PHE A 262 4.98 7.76 15.23
C PHE A 262 5.52 9.00 15.95
N PRO A 263 6.29 8.83 17.03
CA PRO A 263 7.05 9.93 17.60
C PRO A 263 8.03 10.48 16.55
N GLN A 264 8.41 11.74 16.74
CA GLN A 264 9.47 12.36 15.96
C GLN A 264 10.80 11.71 16.34
N ASP A 265 11.65 11.45 15.35
CA ASP A 265 13.00 10.91 15.52
C ASP A 265 13.93 11.92 16.22
#